data_AF-B6YVZ0-F1
#
_entry.id   AF-B6YVZ0-F1
#
_cell.length_a   1.000
_cell.length_b   1.000
_cell.length_c   1.000
_cell.angle_alpha   90.00
_cell.angle_beta   90.00
_cell.angle_gamma   90.00
#
_symmetry.space_group_name_H-M   'P 1'
#
loop_
_entity.id
_entity.type
_entity.pdbx_description
1 polymer ?
#
loop_
_entity_poly.entity_id
_entity_poly.type
_entity_poly.pdbx_seq_one_letter_code
_entity_poly.pdbx_strand_id
1 'polypeptide(L)' 'MNEEEKLEVLKRLAEKALKELEEAYKRLPDTDNGKAYLFRGKERVRLMLNILKEG' A
#
# COMPACT_ATOMS: atom_id res chain seq x y z
N MET A 1 0.04 4.22 -24.01
CA MET A 1 -0.66 3.90 -22.76
C MET A 1 -1.78 4.89 -22.58
N ASN A 2 -3.02 4.44 -22.70
CA ASN A 2 -4.20 5.27 -22.45
C ASN A 2 -4.41 5.48 -20.93
N GLU A 3 -5.41 6.26 -20.55
CA GLU A 3 -5.65 6.61 -19.15
C GLU A 3 -6.12 5.42 -18.31
N GLU A 4 -6.93 4.54 -18.90
CA GLU A 4 -7.39 3.29 -18.26
C GLU A 4 -6.23 2.34 -17.96
N GLU A 5 -5.31 2.16 -18.90
CA GLU A 5 -4.10 1.34 -18.73
C GLU A 5 -3.18 1.91 -17.65
N LYS A 6 -3.05 3.25 -17.56
CA LYS A 6 -2.31 3.91 -16.47
C LYS A 6 -2.96 3.64 -15.12
N LEU A 7 -4.28 3.76 -15.03
CA LEU A 7 -5.03 3.51 -13.81
C LEU A 7 -4.88 2.05 -13.35
N GLU A 8 -4.97 1.09 -14.27
CA GLU A 8 -4.78 -0.33 -13.99
C GLU A 8 -3.35 -0.64 -13.50
N VAL A 9 -2.33 -0.04 -14.11
CA VAL A 9 -0.94 -0.17 -13.62
C VAL A 9 -0.81 0.40 -12.21
N LEU A 10 -1.39 1.58 -11.93
CA LEU A 10 -1.37 2.19 -10.60
C LEU A 10 -2.08 1.31 -9.56
N LYS A 11 -3.23 0.73 -9.89
CA LYS A 11 -3.96 -0.24 -9.03
C LYS A 11 -3.06 -1.41 -8.66
N ARG A 12 -2.43 -2.06 -9.65
CA ARG A 12 -1.52 -3.20 -9.41
C ARG A 12 -0.30 -2.84 -8.57
N LEU A 13 0.29 -1.67 -8.82
CA LEU A 13 1.43 -1.18 -8.04
C LEU A 13 1.03 -0.92 -6.58
N ALA A 14 -0.11 -0.26 -6.35
CA ALA A 14 -0.61 0.01 -5.01
C ALA A 14 -0.98 -1.29 -4.26
N GLU A 15 -1.58 -2.29 -4.94
CA GLU A 15 -1.86 -3.61 -4.36
C GLU A 15 -0.59 -4.34 -3.95
N LYS A 16 0.43 -4.35 -4.82
CA LYS A 16 1.72 -4.96 -4.53
C LYS A 16 2.42 -4.27 -3.35
N ALA A 17 2.47 -2.94 -3.37
CA ALA A 17 3.08 -2.16 -2.29
C ALA A 17 2.36 -2.39 -0.95
N LEU A 18 1.02 -2.46 -0.96
CA LEU A 18 0.23 -2.73 0.25
C LEU A 18 0.57 -4.12 0.83
N LYS A 19 0.65 -5.14 -0.02
CA LYS A 19 1.02 -6.50 0.39
C LYS A 19 2.43 -6.55 1.00
N GLU A 20 3.40 -5.93 0.35
CA GLU A 20 4.80 -5.88 0.84
C GLU A 20 4.89 -5.16 2.20
N LEU A 21 4.16 -4.06 2.38
CA LEU A 21 4.09 -3.34 3.66
C LEU A 21 3.40 -4.17 4.75
N GLU A 22 2.35 -4.92 4.42
CA GLU A 22 1.67 -5.83 5.35
C GLU A 22 2.59 -6.96 5.83
N GLU A 23 3.36 -7.55 4.91
CA GLU A 23 4.34 -8.58 5.26
C GLU A 23 5.48 -8.01 6.12
N ALA A 24 6.02 -6.85 5.75
CA ALA A 24 7.05 -6.18 6.55
C ALA A 24 6.54 -5.83 7.95
N TYR A 25 5.32 -5.30 8.07
CA TYR A 25 4.69 -4.96 9.34
C TYR A 25 4.55 -6.17 10.27
N LYS A 26 4.20 -7.34 9.72
CA LYS A 26 4.06 -8.60 10.49
C LYS A 26 5.41 -9.13 11.01
N ARG A 27 6.52 -8.81 10.36
CA ARG A 27 7.86 -9.29 10.74
C ARG A 27 8.48 -8.51 11.90
N LEU A 28 8.05 -7.27 12.13
CA LEU A 28 8.60 -6.45 13.21
C LEU A 28 7.88 -6.69 14.55
N PRO A 29 8.61 -6.74 15.68
CA PRO A 29 8.00 -6.80 17.00
C PRO A 29 7.30 -5.48 17.35
N ASP A 30 6.32 -5.51 18.26
CA ASP A 30 5.57 -4.31 18.66
C ASP A 30 6.43 -3.24 19.36
N THR A 31 7.58 -3.64 19.90
CA THR A 31 8.56 -2.76 20.51
C THR A 31 9.46 -2.04 19.51
N ASP A 32 9.40 -2.38 18.22
CA ASP A 32 10.18 -1.74 17.18
C ASP A 32 9.47 -0.47 16.69
N ASN A 33 10.11 0.68 16.86
CA ASN A 33 9.60 1.97 16.40
C ASN A 33 9.37 2.01 14.88
N GLY A 34 10.11 1.22 14.10
CA GLY A 34 9.92 1.01 12.67
C GLY A 34 8.54 0.45 12.32
N LYS A 35 7.93 -0.32 13.24
CA LYS A 35 6.58 -0.88 13.06
C LYS A 35 5.51 0.22 12.96
N ALA A 36 5.66 1.31 13.71
CA ALA A 36 4.76 2.45 13.63
C ALA A 36 4.86 3.18 12.27
N TYR A 37 6.07 3.27 11.69
CA TYR A 37 6.26 3.85 10.36
C TYR A 37 5.68 2.95 9.26
N LEU A 38 5.89 1.63 9.35
CA LEU A 38 5.27 0.67 8.44
C LEU A 38 3.75 0.70 8.50
N PHE A 39 3.18 0.81 9.71
CA PHE A 39 1.73 0.99 9.88
C PHE A 39 1.21 2.20 9.12
N ARG A 40 1.82 3.38 9.34
CA ARG A 40 1.44 4.61 8.66
C ARG A 40 1.58 4.52 7.14
N GLY A 41 2.67 3.92 6.66
CA GLY A 41 2.89 3.69 5.23
C GLY A 41 1.80 2.81 4.63
N LYS A 42 1.49 1.68 5.28
CA LYS A 42 0.45 0.74 4.88
C LYS A 42 -0.92 1.41 4.78
N GLU A 43 -1.33 2.17 5.80
CA GLU A 43 -2.64 2.83 5.81
C GLU A 43 -2.77 3.89 4.70
N ARG A 44 -1.68 4.61 4.38
CA ARG A 44 -1.68 5.56 3.24
C ARG A 44 -1.85 4.85 1.89
N VAL A 45 -1.13 3.75 1.67
CA VAL A 45 -1.27 2.96 0.43
C VAL A 45 -2.67 2.37 0.32
N ARG A 46 -3.24 1.89 1.44
CA ARG A 46 -4.64 1.43 1.48
C ARG A 46 -5.62 2.52 1.06
N LEU A 47 -5.47 3.74 1.59
CA LEU A 47 -6.32 4.87 1.22
C LEU A 47 -6.18 5.22 -0.28
N MET A 48 -4.94 5.27 -0.80
CA MET A 48 -4.70 5.51 -2.22
C MET A 48 -5.34 4.43 -3.10
N LEU A 49 -5.23 3.15 -2.71
CA LEU A 49 -5.85 2.05 -3.45
C LEU A 49 -7.38 2.14 -3.44
N ASN A 50 -7.99 2.58 -2.33
CA ASN A 50 -9.44 2.80 -2.26
C ASN A 50 -9.87 3.90 -3.23
N ILE A 51 -9.18 5.05 -3.24
CA ILE A 51 -9.44 6.15 -4.19
C ILE A 51 -9.33 5.66 -5.64
N LEU A 52 -8.29 4.87 -5.94
CA LEU A 52 -8.11 4.30 -7.28
C LEU A 52 -9.23 3.33 -7.68
N LYS A 53 -9.86 2.64 -6.72
CA LYS A 53 -10.94 1.67 -6.97
C LYS A 53 -12.32 2.32 -7.07
N GLU A 54 -12.51 3.46 -6.40
CA GLU A 54 -13.76 4.23 -6.42
C GLU A 54 -13.89 5.15 -7.64
N GLY A 55 -12.76 5.58 -8.23
CA GLY A 55 -12.69 6.31 -9.50
C GLY A 55 -12.56 5.40 -10.72
#